data_AF-A0A1H1QUM0-F1
#
_entry.id   AF-A0A1H1QUM0-F1
#
_cell.length_a   1.000
_cell.length_b   1.000
_cell.length_c   1.000
_cell.angle_alpha   90.00
_cell.angle_beta   90.00
_cell.angle_gamma   90.00
#
_symmetry.space_group_name_H-M   'P 1'
#
loop_
_entity.id
_entity.type
_entity.pdbx_description
1 polymer ?
#
loop_
_entity_poly.entity_id
_entity_poly.type
_entity_poly.pdbx_seq_one_letter_code
_entity_poly.pdbx_strand_id
1 'polypeptide(L)'
;MIGWLSYVVIGIAVVAAIWGGVSAITRKPPGNLQFYWSFLAELAVIAQSVIGFVAIGRGHGPAETATAIGYLIGIVVLMPVGIWWAVVDRSRYSGLVMTVAGVAIAVMSLRLLQLWSVASG
;
A
#
# COMPACT_ATOMS: atom_id res chain seq x y z
N MET A 1 8.06 13.73 -4.05
CA MET A 1 6.96 13.28 -3.16
C MET A 1 7.29 13.70 -1.75
N ILE A 2 6.28 13.84 -0.91
CA ILE A 2 6.46 14.23 0.48
C ILE A 2 7.02 13.03 1.26
N GLY A 3 8.28 13.08 1.67
CA GLY A 3 8.97 11.94 2.28
C GLY A 3 8.29 11.38 3.53
N TRP A 4 7.81 12.26 4.42
CA TRP A 4 7.11 11.83 5.63
C TRP A 4 5.82 11.07 5.33
N LEU A 5 5.09 11.44 4.27
CA LEU A 5 3.87 10.75 3.85
C LEU A 5 4.18 9.32 3.43
N SER A 6 5.24 9.12 2.65
CA SER A 6 5.67 7.79 2.25
C SER A 6 6.03 6.90 3.44
N TYR A 7 6.72 7.44 4.44
CA TYR A 7 6.99 6.69 5.67
C TYR A 7 5.73 6.33 6.45
N VAL A 8 4.74 7.22 6.51
CA VAL A 8 3.43 6.94 7.12
C VAL A 8 2.71 5.81 6.37
N VAL A 9 2.64 5.88 5.05
CA VAL A 9 2.01 4.84 4.21
C VAL A 9 2.70 3.49 4.41
N ILE A 10 4.03 3.47 4.43
CA ILE A 10 4.83 2.26 4.69
C ILE A 10 4.50 1.71 6.08
N GLY A 11 4.47 2.55 7.11
CA GLY A 11 4.14 2.15 8.47
C GLY A 11 2.76 1.50 8.57
N ILE A 12 1.75 2.13 7.98
CA ILE A 12 0.37 1.60 7.95
C ILE A 12 0.32 0.25 7.23
N ALA A 13 1.00 0.14 6.09
CA ALA A 13 1.06 -1.08 5.28
C ALA A 13 1.78 -2.23 5.98
N VAL A 14 2.87 -1.94 6.72
CA VAL A 14 3.59 -2.94 7.53
C VAL A 14 2.70 -3.45 8.66
N VAL A 15 1.97 -2.58 9.35
CA VAL A 15 1.01 -3.02 10.38
C VAL A 15 -0.07 -3.91 9.77
N ALA A 16 -0.60 -3.55 8.60
CA ALA A 16 -1.58 -4.38 7.89
C ALA A 16 -1.01 -5.76 7.52
N ALA A 17 0.25 -5.78 7.06
CA ALA A 17 0.93 -7.01 6.69
C ALA A 17 1.15 -7.94 7.88
N ILE A 18 1.68 -7.40 8.99
CA ILE A 18 1.91 -8.16 10.22
C ILE A 18 0.61 -8.72 10.75
N TRP A 19 -0.46 -7.91 10.77
CA TRP A 19 -1.77 -8.37 11.22
C TRP A 19 -2.32 -9.50 10.34
N GLY A 20 -2.21 -9.38 9.01
CA GLY A 20 -2.51 -10.46 8.06
C GLY A 20 -1.79 -11.75 8.39
N GLY A 21 -0.48 -11.64 8.67
CA GLY A 21 0.37 -12.78 8.98
C GLY A 21 -0.05 -13.45 10.29
N VAL A 22 -0.32 -12.66 11.33
CA VAL A 22 -0.82 -13.16 12.61
C VAL A 22 -2.16 -13.87 12.44
N SER A 23 -3.09 -13.30 11.68
CA SER A 23 -4.40 -13.92 11.40
C SER A 23 -4.24 -15.26 10.66
N ALA A 24 -3.33 -15.31 9.68
CA ALA A 24 -3.02 -16.55 8.93
C ALA A 24 -2.40 -17.64 9.83
N ILE A 25 -1.42 -17.29 10.67
CA ILE A 25 -0.74 -18.21 11.60
C ILE A 25 -1.72 -18.74 12.66
N THR A 26 -2.56 -17.87 13.21
CA THR A 26 -3.58 -18.24 14.20
C THR A 26 -4.79 -18.96 13.59
N ARG A 27 -4.83 -19.13 12.26
CA ARG A 27 -5.93 -19.74 11.50
C ARG A 27 -7.28 -19.07 11.75
N LYS A 28 -7.27 -17.75 12.00
CA LYS A 28 -8.47 -16.95 12.22
C LYS A 28 -8.77 -16.10 10.98
N PRO A 29 -10.04 -15.97 10.59
CA PRO A 29 -10.40 -15.03 9.53
C PRO A 29 -10.13 -13.59 9.99
N PRO A 30 -9.86 -12.67 9.04
CA PRO A 30 -9.72 -11.25 9.35
C PRO A 30 -10.96 -10.69 10.05
N GLY A 31 -10.75 -10.03 11.20
CA GLY A 31 -11.80 -9.38 11.97
C GLY A 31 -12.12 -7.97 11.48
N ASN A 32 -13.21 -7.37 11.99
CA ASN A 32 -13.67 -6.04 11.58
C ASN A 32 -12.60 -4.94 11.76
N LEU A 33 -11.84 -4.99 12.85
CA LEU A 33 -10.77 -4.03 13.11
C LEU A 33 -9.66 -4.10 12.04
N GLN A 34 -9.34 -5.30 11.57
CA GLN A 34 -8.37 -5.50 10.51
C GLN A 34 -8.88 -4.94 9.17
N PHE A 35 -10.19 -5.05 8.89
CA PHE A 35 -10.80 -4.40 7.74
C PHE A 35 -10.75 -2.87 7.82
N TYR A 36 -11.04 -2.27 8.98
CA TYR A 36 -10.91 -0.82 9.16
C TYR A 36 -9.47 -0.35 8.97
N TRP A 37 -8.49 -1.12 9.46
CA TRP A 37 -7.08 -0.83 9.24
C TRP A 37 -6.68 -0.93 7.77
N SER A 38 -7.16 -1.96 7.06
CA SER A 38 -6.95 -2.08 5.61
C SER A 38 -7.60 -0.95 4.83
N PHE A 39 -8.77 -0.48 5.24
CA PHE A 39 -9.40 0.69 4.65
C PHE A 39 -8.58 1.97 4.88
N LEU A 40 -8.02 2.15 6.08
CA LEU A 40 -7.10 3.24 6.37
C LEU A 40 -5.83 3.17 5.50
N ALA A 41 -5.26 1.98 5.33
CA ALA A 41 -4.12 1.75 4.45
C ALA A 41 -4.44 2.16 3.01
N GLU A 42 -5.62 1.79 2.52
CA GLU A 42 -6.07 2.13 1.18
C GLU A 42 -6.25 3.65 1.00
N LEU A 43 -6.89 4.33 1.96
CA LEU A 43 -7.01 5.79 1.93
C LEU A 43 -5.65 6.48 1.92
N ALA A 44 -4.70 5.99 2.70
CA ALA A 44 -3.34 6.54 2.75
C ALA A 44 -2.63 6.37 1.39
N VAL A 45 -2.78 5.21 0.76
CA VAL A 45 -2.24 4.93 -0.58
C VAL A 45 -2.89 5.82 -1.65
N ILE A 46 -4.22 5.98 -1.64
CA ILE A 46 -4.93 6.87 -2.56
C ILE A 46 -4.44 8.30 -2.41
N ALA A 47 -4.35 8.81 -1.18
CA ALA A 47 -3.85 10.16 -0.90
C ALA A 47 -2.42 10.34 -1.42
N GLN A 48 -1.54 9.35 -1.16
CA GLN A 48 -0.18 9.32 -1.69
C GLN A 48 -0.17 9.36 -3.22
N SER A 49 -1.02 8.55 -3.87
CA SER A 49 -1.09 8.47 -5.33
C SER A 49 -1.54 9.79 -5.95
N VAL A 50 -2.58 10.42 -5.41
CA VAL A 50 -3.06 11.74 -5.84
C VAL A 50 -1.95 12.78 -5.71
N ILE A 51 -1.26 12.83 -4.57
CA ILE A 51 -0.15 13.76 -4.35
C ILE A 51 0.98 13.51 -5.35
N GLY A 52 1.29 12.24 -5.63
CA GLY A 52 2.29 11.85 -6.65
C GLY A 52 1.92 12.36 -8.05
N PHE A 53 0.67 12.16 -8.48
CA PHE A 53 0.18 12.67 -9.76
C PHE A 53 0.20 14.20 -9.84
N VAL A 54 -0.23 14.89 -8.79
CA VAL A 54 -0.18 16.36 -8.72
C VAL A 54 1.26 16.86 -8.80
N ALA A 55 2.21 16.18 -8.14
CA ALA A 55 3.62 16.53 -8.20
C ALA A 55 4.19 16.40 -9.62
N ILE A 56 3.87 15.31 -10.33
CA ILE A 56 4.25 15.12 -11.73
C ILE A 56 3.66 16.23 -12.61
N GLY A 57 2.36 16.53 -12.47
CA GLY A 57 1.70 17.58 -13.24
C GLY A 57 2.23 19.00 -12.98
N ARG A 58 2.86 19.22 -11.81
CA ARG A 58 3.52 20.48 -11.45
C ARG A 58 5.01 20.53 -11.85
N GLY A 59 5.53 19.52 -12.54
CA GLY A 59 6.93 19.45 -12.96
C GLY A 59 7.90 18.96 -11.88
N HIS A 60 7.41 18.50 -10.72
CA HIS A 60 8.22 17.89 -9.65
C HIS A 60 8.19 16.35 -9.73
N GLY A 61 8.35 15.85 -10.96
CA GLY A 61 8.32 14.42 -11.27
C GLY A 61 9.55 13.67 -10.75
N PRO A 62 9.49 12.34 -10.68
CA PRO A 62 10.61 11.48 -10.33
C PRO A 62 11.57 11.29 -11.52
N ALA A 63 12.71 10.64 -11.26
CA ALA A 63 13.73 10.35 -12.26
C ALA A 63 13.17 9.53 -13.44
N GLU A 64 12.29 8.57 -13.16
CA GLU A 64 11.56 7.80 -14.17
C GLU A 64 10.04 7.99 -14.03
N THR A 65 9.49 8.93 -14.79
CA THR A 65 8.07 9.30 -14.67
C THR A 65 7.13 8.17 -15.10
N ALA A 66 7.41 7.46 -16.20
CA ALA A 66 6.55 6.36 -16.68
C ALA A 66 6.48 5.21 -15.65
N THR A 67 7.63 4.81 -15.12
CA THR A 67 7.73 3.81 -14.04
C THR A 67 6.91 4.24 -12.83
N ALA A 68 7.09 5.49 -12.37
CA ALA A 68 6.36 6.00 -11.22
C ALA A 68 4.83 6.03 -11.43
N ILE A 69 4.35 6.41 -12.60
CA ILE A 69 2.92 6.36 -12.93
C ILE A 69 2.38 4.93 -12.78
N GLY A 70 3.11 3.93 -13.30
CA GLY A 70 2.74 2.53 -13.13
C GLY A 70 2.62 2.11 -11.67
N TYR A 71 3.56 2.53 -10.82
CA TYR A 71 3.50 2.28 -9.38
C TYR A 71 2.33 3.00 -8.70
N LEU A 72 2.07 4.28 -9.03
CA LEU A 72 0.98 5.07 -8.44
C LEU A 72 -0.40 4.50 -8.78
N ILE A 73 -0.58 3.91 -9.96
CA ILE A 73 -1.82 3.24 -10.35
C ILE A 73 -1.91 1.86 -9.68
N GLY A 74 -0.87 1.04 -9.83
CA GLY A 74 -0.89 -0.36 -9.38
C GLY A 74 -1.05 -0.50 -7.87
N ILE A 75 -0.44 0.39 -7.09
CA ILE A 75 -0.46 0.31 -5.62
C ILE A 75 -1.89 0.43 -5.04
N VAL A 76 -2.77 1.19 -5.69
CA VAL A 76 -4.17 1.42 -5.28
C VAL A 76 -5.01 0.14 -5.42
N VAL A 77 -4.62 -0.80 -6.28
CA VAL A 77 -5.42 -2.00 -6.53
C VAL A 77 -5.15 -3.10 -5.49
N LEU A 78 -4.01 -3.05 -4.80
CA LEU A 78 -3.55 -4.14 -3.94
C LEU A 78 -4.45 -4.39 -2.73
N MET A 79 -4.77 -3.35 -1.97
CA MET A 79 -5.59 -3.51 -0.76
C MET A 79 -7.06 -3.82 -1.08
N PRO A 80 -7.72 -3.18 -2.07
CA PRO A 80 -9.10 -3.51 -2.45
C PRO A 80 -9.25 -4.96 -2.88
N VAL A 81 -8.30 -5.49 -3.66
CA VAL A 81 -8.30 -6.91 -4.05
C VAL A 81 -8.13 -7.81 -2.82
N GLY A 82 -7.23 -7.46 -1.89
CA GLY A 82 -7.06 -8.21 -0.64
C GLY A 82 -8.30 -8.20 0.26
N ILE A 83 -8.96 -7.04 0.39
CA ILE A 83 -10.22 -6.89 1.13
C ILE A 83 -11.31 -7.73 0.47
N TRP A 84 -11.48 -7.63 -0.86
CA TRP A 84 -12.47 -8.39 -1.60
C TRP A 84 -12.26 -9.90 -1.42
N TRP A 85 -11.02 -10.37 -1.51
CA TRP A 85 -10.68 -11.78 -1.26
C TRP A 85 -11.07 -12.20 0.16
N ALA A 86 -10.78 -11.39 1.16
CA ALA A 86 -11.12 -11.68 2.55
C ALA A 86 -12.63 -11.64 2.85
N VAL A 87 -13.43 -11.01 2.00
CA VAL A 87 -14.90 -11.04 2.07
C VAL A 87 -15.44 -12.32 1.43
N VAL A 88 -14.93 -12.69 0.26
CA VAL A 88 -15.37 -13.86 -0.52
C VAL A 88 -14.95 -15.17 0.14
N ASP A 89 -13.70 -15.27 0.60
CA ASP A 89 -13.19 -16.41 1.33
C ASP A 89 -12.90 -16.02 2.78
N ARG A 90 -13.47 -16.74 3.74
CA ARG A 90 -13.27 -16.54 5.18
C ARG A 90 -12.34 -17.60 5.79
N SER A 91 -11.38 -18.09 5.02
CA SER A 91 -10.37 -19.04 5.47
C SER A 91 -9.10 -18.37 6.03
N ARG A 92 -8.16 -19.18 6.52
CA ARG A 92 -6.82 -18.73 6.93
C ARG A 92 -6.02 -18.12 5.77
N TYR A 93 -6.35 -18.45 4.53
CA TYR A 93 -5.64 -17.95 3.34
C TYR A 93 -5.92 -16.46 3.10
N SER A 94 -7.07 -15.96 3.55
CA SER A 94 -7.42 -14.54 3.47
C SER A 94 -6.47 -13.66 4.28
N GLY A 95 -6.04 -14.14 5.45
CA GLY A 95 -4.98 -13.48 6.22
C GLY A 95 -3.67 -13.38 5.43
N LEU A 96 -3.29 -14.45 4.72
CA LEU A 96 -2.07 -14.48 3.90
C LEU A 96 -2.15 -13.51 2.72
N VAL A 97 -3.31 -13.41 2.06
CA VAL A 97 -3.52 -12.43 0.98
C VAL A 97 -3.39 -11.00 1.49
N MET A 98 -3.96 -10.70 2.67
CA MET A 98 -3.80 -9.37 3.29
C MET A 98 -2.34 -9.08 3.66
N THR A 99 -1.58 -10.09 4.10
CA THR A 99 -0.13 -9.97 4.30
C THR A 99 0.58 -9.54 3.03
N VAL A 100 0.34 -10.26 1.94
CA VAL A 100 0.98 -10.00 0.64
C VAL A 100 0.61 -8.60 0.14
N ALA A 101 -0.66 -8.21 0.25
CA ALA A 101 -1.11 -6.87 -0.12
C ALA A 101 -0.38 -5.78 0.69
N GLY A 102 -0.30 -5.92 2.01
CA GLY A 102 0.41 -4.98 2.87
C GLY A 102 1.91 -4.88 2.57
N VAL A 103 2.59 -6.02 2.37
CA VAL A 103 4.02 -6.05 2.00
C VAL A 103 4.23 -5.38 0.64
N ALA A 104 3.40 -5.70 -0.35
CA ALA A 104 3.51 -5.11 -1.68
C ALA A 104 3.34 -3.58 -1.64
N ILE A 105 2.37 -3.07 -0.87
CA ILE A 105 2.19 -1.61 -0.67
C ILE A 105 3.44 -0.99 -0.03
N ALA A 106 4.02 -1.62 0.99
CA ALA A 106 5.23 -1.13 1.64
C ALA A 106 6.41 -1.04 0.65
N VAL A 107 6.65 -2.11 -0.11
CA VAL A 107 7.75 -2.18 -1.09
C VAL A 107 7.53 -1.18 -2.24
N MET A 108 6.31 -1.09 -2.78
CA MET A 108 5.99 -0.13 -3.84
C MET A 108 6.13 1.32 -3.35
N SER A 109 5.73 1.60 -2.11
CA SER A 109 5.91 2.94 -1.51
C SER A 109 7.37 3.28 -1.27
N LEU A 110 8.20 2.31 -0.85
CA LEU A 110 9.65 2.47 -0.78
C LEU A 110 10.26 2.74 -2.16
N ARG A 111 9.81 2.02 -3.20
CA ARG A 111 10.29 2.22 -4.57
C ARG A 111 9.92 3.62 -5.09
N LEU A 112 8.70 4.06 -4.84
CA LEU A 112 8.26 5.43 -5.14
C LEU A 112 9.14 6.45 -4.40
N LEU A 113 9.38 6.27 -3.10
CA LEU A 113 10.26 7.16 -2.34
C LEU A 113 11.66 7.27 -2.98
N GLN A 114 12.27 6.14 -3.34
CA GLN A 114 13.58 6.10 -4.01
C GLN A 114 13.58 6.87 -5.34
N LEU A 115 12.55 6.68 -6.18
CA LEU A 115 12.44 7.35 -7.48
C LEU A 115 12.41 8.88 -7.35
N TRP A 116 11.82 9.42 -6.28
CA TRP A 116 11.83 10.85 -6.01
C TRP A 116 13.10 11.33 -5.32
N SER A 117 13.67 10.55 -4.39
CA SER A 117 14.90 10.92 -3.70
C SER A 117 16.09 11.05 -4.65
N VAL A 118 16.18 10.16 -5.64
CA VAL A 118 17.20 10.22 -6.70
C VAL A 118 17.00 11.44 -7.61
N ALA A 119 15.76 11.84 -7.87
CA ALA A 119 15.46 13.00 -8.71
C ALA A 119 15.80 14.35 -8.06
N SER A 120 15.85 14.40 -6.72
CA SER A 120 16.15 15.60 -5.95
C SER A 120 17.63 15.80 -5.60
N GLY A 121 18.50 14.85 -5.97
CA GLY A 121 19.95 14.95 -5.80
C GLY A 121 20.64 15.26 -7.13
#